data_AF-A0A9E4PAW2-F1
#
_entry.id   AF-A0A9E4PAW2-F1
#
_cell.length_a   1.000
_cell.length_b   1.000
_cell.length_c   1.000
_cell.angle_alpha   90.00
_cell.angle_beta   90.00
_cell.angle_gamma   90.00
#
_symmetry.space_group_name_H-M   'P 1'
#
loop_
_entity.id
_entity.type
_entity.pdbx_description
1 polymer ?
#
loop_
_entity_poly.entity_id
_entity_poly.type
_entity_poly.pdbx_seq_one_letter_code
_entity_poly.pdbx_strand_id
1 'polypeptide(L)'
;MTSQSSAGDSEPGSSSENMRQHRPAALRFVLVMSALALAIVGQALLVSGNVLWAITPYVVAVIAITTAVSNPTVASRDTTGSPGNDTTPDISSNIRAHPAHAFRRPERLWAIGLLLLALALMAASLYLFPKGPPNALAWWFFGISVPLATASALAFDGRLFSLIGKFRAGTEFTLAFSSLLPWLGLSAVLLLAAVVRLYNLDGLPAGLWFDEADNINRAVIIRANPGATTVFTPSTNLPSLFLMPIALVVDLAGVSITTARLVSAAFGLGGV
;
A
#
# COMPACT_ATOMS: atom_id res chain seq x y z
N MET A 1 73.05 -40.50 -1.73
CA MET A 1 72.13 -40.69 -2.88
C MET A 1 70.70 -40.56 -2.37
N THR A 2 70.02 -39.48 -2.79
CA THR A 2 68.56 -39.32 -3.03
C THR A 2 67.53 -40.03 -2.15
N SER A 3 66.64 -39.28 -1.48
CA SER A 3 65.27 -39.00 -1.97
C SER A 3 64.44 -38.13 -0.99
N GLN A 4 63.54 -37.33 -1.55
CA GLN A 4 62.55 -36.43 -0.96
C GLN A 4 61.25 -37.13 -0.50
N SER A 5 60.39 -36.34 0.15
CA SER A 5 58.90 -36.38 0.12
C SER A 5 58.24 -37.35 1.11
N SER A 6 57.11 -37.08 1.78
CA SER A 6 56.07 -36.05 1.66
C SER A 6 55.38 -35.91 3.02
N ALA A 7 54.92 -34.71 3.33
CA ALA A 7 53.90 -34.44 4.34
C ALA A 7 52.54 -35.05 3.93
N GLY A 8 51.69 -35.32 4.93
CA GLY A 8 50.31 -35.77 4.77
C GLY A 8 49.48 -35.46 6.02
N ASP A 9 49.04 -34.20 6.12
CA ASP A 9 47.75 -33.78 6.68
C ASP A 9 46.61 -34.47 5.89
N SER A 10 45.34 -34.64 6.27
CA SER A 10 44.45 -34.13 7.32
C SER A 10 43.11 -34.88 7.20
N GLU A 11 42.29 -34.92 8.27
CA GLU A 11 40.85 -34.59 8.27
C GLU A 11 40.24 -34.92 9.65
N PRO A 12 39.51 -33.97 10.27
CA PRO A 12 38.05 -34.11 10.23
C PRO A 12 37.31 -32.76 10.19
N GLY A 13 36.32 -32.61 9.31
CA GLY A 13 35.58 -31.35 9.25
C GLY A 13 34.33 -31.31 8.36
N SER A 14 33.43 -32.30 8.40
CA SER A 14 32.21 -32.29 7.55
C SER A 14 30.88 -32.07 8.29
N SER A 15 30.87 -31.85 9.60
CA SER A 15 29.62 -31.76 10.38
C SER A 15 29.19 -30.35 10.82
N SER A 16 29.97 -29.30 10.52
CA SER A 16 29.66 -27.93 10.98
C SER A 16 28.98 -27.01 9.95
N GLU A 17 28.83 -27.47 8.71
CA GLU A 17 28.43 -26.62 7.57
C GLU A 17 26.91 -26.58 7.32
N ASN A 18 26.17 -27.64 7.68
CA ASN A 18 24.74 -27.72 7.43
C ASN A 18 23.86 -26.89 8.40
N MET A 19 24.42 -26.32 9.48
CA MET A 19 23.65 -25.60 10.50
C MET A 19 23.55 -24.08 10.31
N ARG A 20 24.15 -23.51 9.25
CA ARG A 20 24.16 -22.05 9.02
C ARG A 20 23.19 -21.54 7.94
N GLN A 21 22.63 -22.40 7.09
CA GLN A 21 21.81 -21.97 5.95
C GLN A 21 20.32 -21.68 6.26
N HIS A 22 19.77 -22.10 7.40
CA HIS A 22 18.33 -21.89 7.73
C HIS A 22 18.03 -20.65 8.60
N ARG A 23 19.04 -19.86 8.99
CA ARG A 23 18.89 -18.73 9.93
C ARG A 23 18.12 -17.48 9.41
N PRO A 24 18.09 -17.13 8.11
CA PRO A 24 17.49 -15.85 7.70
C PRO A 24 15.95 -15.87 7.65
N ALA A 25 15.32 -17.01 7.41
CA ALA A 25 13.85 -17.11 7.35
C ALA A 25 13.21 -17.08 8.75
N ALA A 26 13.78 -17.81 9.70
CA ALA A 26 13.31 -17.85 11.08
C ALA A 26 13.40 -16.47 11.75
N LEU A 27 14.47 -15.72 11.51
CA LEU A 27 14.66 -14.38 12.08
C LEU A 27 13.64 -13.36 11.54
N ARG A 28 13.29 -13.43 10.25
CA ARG A 28 12.22 -12.59 9.67
C ARG A 28 10.86 -12.94 10.25
N PHE A 29 10.55 -14.23 10.37
CA PHE A 29 9.30 -14.69 10.97
C PHE A 29 9.19 -14.19 12.41
N VAL A 30 10.26 -14.31 13.20
CA VAL A 30 10.30 -13.80 14.57
C VAL A 30 10.11 -12.27 14.60
N LEU A 31 10.80 -11.50 13.75
CA LEU A 31 10.65 -10.04 13.70
C LEU A 31 9.22 -9.60 13.33
N VAL A 32 8.59 -10.26 12.35
CA VAL A 32 7.21 -9.97 11.94
C VAL A 32 6.23 -10.33 13.05
N MET A 33 6.39 -11.50 13.67
CA MET A 33 5.53 -11.92 14.79
C MET A 33 5.71 -11.02 16.01
N SER A 34 6.93 -10.59 16.31
CA SER A 34 7.22 -9.62 17.38
C SER A 34 6.62 -8.25 17.09
N ALA A 35 6.69 -7.78 15.83
CA ALA A 35 6.07 -6.53 15.44
C ALA A 35 4.54 -6.57 15.56
N LEU A 36 3.92 -7.68 15.15
CA LEU A 36 2.48 -7.87 15.29
C LEU A 36 2.05 -7.89 16.76
N ALA A 37 2.78 -8.62 17.61
CA ALA A 37 2.54 -8.67 19.05
C ALA A 37 2.66 -7.27 19.68
N LEU A 38 3.69 -6.51 19.31
CA LEU A 38 3.89 -5.14 19.80
C LEU A 38 2.78 -4.19 19.32
N ALA A 39 2.30 -4.34 18.08
CA ALA A 39 1.17 -3.56 17.57
C ALA A 39 -0.13 -3.85 18.36
N ILE A 40 -0.37 -5.11 18.72
CA ILE A 40 -1.52 -5.52 19.56
C ILE A 40 -1.40 -4.91 20.96
N VAL A 41 -0.20 -4.96 21.57
CA VAL A 41 0.06 -4.35 22.88
C VAL A 41 -0.12 -2.83 22.83
N GLY A 42 0.37 -2.17 21.78
CA GLY A 42 0.15 -0.74 21.55
C GLY A 42 -1.33 -0.39 21.42
N GLN A 43 -2.11 -1.21 20.72
CA GLN A 43 -3.55 -1.03 20.57
C GLN A 43 -4.29 -1.17 21.90
N ALA A 44 -3.93 -2.17 22.72
CA ALA A 44 -4.50 -2.35 24.06
C ALA A 44 -4.17 -1.19 25.02
N LEU A 45 -2.97 -0.61 24.90
CA LEU A 45 -2.56 0.56 25.68
C LEU A 45 -3.29 1.84 25.25
N LEU A 46 -3.61 1.98 23.96
CA LEU A 46 -4.45 3.06 23.44
C LEU A 46 -5.88 2.97 23.96
N VAL A 47 -6.47 1.77 23.93
CA VAL A 47 -7.84 1.53 24.42
C VAL A 47 -7.95 1.76 25.93
N SER A 48 -6.89 1.49 26.69
CA SER A 48 -6.84 1.77 28.13
C SER A 48 -6.50 3.23 28.48
N GLY A 49 -6.43 4.14 27.49
CA GLY A 49 -6.22 5.57 27.70
C GLY A 49 -4.78 5.98 28.00
N ASN A 50 -3.82 5.04 27.94
CA ASN A 50 -2.44 5.27 28.32
C ASN A 50 -1.57 5.58 27.08
N VAL A 51 -1.89 6.71 26.43
CA VAL A 51 -1.37 7.10 25.11
C VAL A 51 0.17 7.21 25.08
N LEU A 52 0.78 7.71 26.16
CA LEU A 52 2.23 7.89 26.23
C LEU A 52 3.00 6.56 26.14
N TRP A 53 2.42 5.50 26.72
CA TRP A 53 3.02 4.16 26.75
C TRP A 53 2.71 3.34 25.51
N ALA A 54 1.67 3.69 24.75
CA ALA A 54 1.35 3.06 23.47
C ALA A 54 2.35 3.42 22.35
N ILE A 55 2.99 4.60 22.42
CA ILE A 55 3.91 5.08 21.38
C ILE A 55 5.11 4.15 21.22
N THR A 56 5.73 3.74 22.34
CA THR A 56 6.93 2.90 22.37
C THR A 56 6.78 1.58 21.59
N PRO A 57 5.76 0.74 21.88
CA PRO A 57 5.59 -0.53 21.15
C PRO A 57 5.26 -0.33 19.66
N TYR A 58 4.54 0.74 19.27
CA TYR A 58 4.31 1.02 17.84
C TYR A 58 5.59 1.38 17.10
N VAL A 59 6.44 2.23 17.68
CA VAL A 59 7.72 2.61 17.07
C VAL A 59 8.59 1.36 16.89
N VAL A 60 8.66 0.49 17.91
CA VAL A 60 9.43 -0.76 17.82
C VAL A 60 8.84 -1.72 16.80
N ALA A 61 7.51 -1.83 16.70
CA ALA A 61 6.84 -2.66 15.69
C ALA A 61 7.16 -2.21 14.26
N VAL A 62 7.16 -0.90 14.01
CA VAL A 62 7.50 -0.33 12.70
C VAL A 62 8.97 -0.59 12.35
N ILE A 63 9.89 -0.42 13.31
CA ILE A 63 11.31 -0.73 13.11
C ILE A 63 11.51 -2.23 12.84
N ALA A 64 10.81 -3.10 13.56
CA ALA A 64 10.90 -4.55 13.36
C ALA A 64 10.36 -5.01 11.99
N ILE A 65 9.23 -4.45 11.53
CA ILE A 65 8.70 -4.74 10.18
C ILE A 65 9.61 -4.21 9.09
N THR A 66 10.07 -2.96 9.21
CA THR A 66 10.95 -2.36 8.20
C THR A 66 12.28 -3.10 8.10
N THR A 67 12.84 -3.56 9.22
CA THR A 67 14.05 -4.38 9.24
C THR A 67 13.80 -5.78 8.66
N ALA A 68 12.68 -6.42 8.97
CA ALA A 68 12.30 -7.72 8.41
C ALA A 68 12.13 -7.70 6.88
N VAL A 69 11.52 -6.64 6.34
CA VAL A 69 11.29 -6.47 4.90
C VAL A 69 12.58 -6.08 4.16
N SER A 70 13.47 -5.32 4.80
CA SER A 70 14.61 -4.71 4.12
C SER A 70 15.88 -5.56 3.98
N ASN A 71 15.86 -6.81 4.45
CA ASN A 71 17.04 -7.65 4.45
C ASN A 71 16.93 -8.69 3.32
N PRO A 72 17.31 -8.38 2.06
CA PRO A 72 17.32 -9.38 1.00
C PRO A 72 18.32 -10.47 1.37
N THR A 73 17.85 -11.71 1.32
CA THR A 73 18.70 -12.90 1.41
C THR A 73 19.71 -12.77 0.28
N VAL A 74 20.98 -12.55 0.63
CA VAL A 74 22.11 -12.65 -0.30
C VAL A 74 22.05 -14.06 -0.84
N ALA A 75 21.54 -14.21 -2.06
CA ALA A 75 21.64 -15.46 -2.79
C ALA A 75 23.13 -15.65 -3.09
N SER A 76 23.81 -16.50 -2.30
CA SER A 76 25.10 -17.04 -2.68
C SER A 76 24.94 -17.79 -4.00
N ARG A 77 25.31 -17.13 -5.09
CA ARG A 77 25.58 -17.82 -6.35
C ARG A 77 27.05 -18.23 -6.30
N ASP A 78 27.30 -19.40 -5.76
CA ASP A 78 28.52 -20.13 -6.09
C ASP A 78 28.47 -20.47 -7.58
N THR A 79 29.25 -19.74 -8.37
CA THR A 79 29.61 -20.13 -9.73
C THR A 79 31.10 -20.48 -9.67
N THR A 80 31.40 -21.66 -9.11
CA THR A 80 32.65 -22.35 -9.43
C THR A 80 32.52 -22.84 -10.86
N GLY A 81 33.27 -22.22 -11.76
CA GLY A 81 33.33 -22.61 -13.16
C GLY A 81 33.90 -24.02 -13.31
N SER A 82 33.26 -24.82 -14.15
CA SER A 82 33.85 -25.99 -14.77
C SER A 82 33.54 -25.92 -16.27
N PRO A 83 34.54 -25.85 -17.17
CA PRO A 83 34.31 -25.90 -18.60
C PRO A 83 34.25 -27.37 -19.03
N GLY A 84 33.05 -27.88 -19.30
CA GLY A 84 32.84 -29.21 -19.83
C GLY A 84 31.71 -29.19 -20.85
N ASN A 85 32.03 -29.59 -22.09
CA ASN A 85 31.12 -29.87 -23.19
C ASN A 85 29.79 -30.48 -22.74
N ASP A 86 28.67 -29.95 -23.27
CA ASP A 86 27.77 -30.78 -24.10
C ASP A 86 26.70 -29.94 -24.80
N THR A 87 26.48 -30.30 -26.06
CA THR A 87 25.52 -29.70 -26.98
C THR A 87 24.14 -30.29 -26.70
N THR A 88 23.28 -29.55 -25.99
CA THR A 88 21.83 -29.78 -25.97
C THR A 88 21.11 -28.43 -26.07
N PRO A 89 20.05 -28.30 -26.90
CA PRO A 89 19.28 -27.07 -26.96
C PRO A 89 18.36 -27.02 -25.74
N ASP A 90 18.79 -26.26 -24.73
CA ASP A 90 18.05 -26.10 -23.49
C ASP A 90 16.80 -25.23 -23.72
N ILE A 91 15.62 -25.86 -23.64
CA ILE A 91 14.28 -25.26 -23.78
C ILE A 91 13.89 -24.43 -22.52
N SER A 92 14.81 -24.18 -21.60
CA SER A 92 14.52 -23.60 -20.28
C SER A 92 14.93 -22.14 -20.08
N SER A 93 15.33 -21.41 -21.12
CA SER A 93 15.79 -20.02 -20.99
C SER A 93 14.69 -18.97 -21.24
N ASN A 94 13.67 -18.88 -20.38
CA ASN A 94 12.82 -17.67 -20.34
C ASN A 94 12.13 -17.36 -19.01
N ILE A 95 12.61 -17.90 -17.88
CA ILE A 95 12.36 -17.24 -16.59
C ILE A 95 13.39 -16.12 -16.48
N ARG A 96 13.11 -15.03 -17.21
CA ARG A 96 13.82 -13.75 -17.05
C ARG A 96 13.52 -13.26 -15.65
N ALA A 97 14.36 -13.68 -14.70
CA ALA A 97 14.47 -13.07 -13.39
C ALA A 97 14.56 -11.56 -13.63
N HIS A 98 13.46 -10.85 -13.36
CA HIS A 98 13.51 -9.40 -13.34
C HIS A 98 14.61 -9.04 -12.34
N PRO A 99 15.63 -8.25 -12.73
CA PRO A 99 16.63 -7.83 -11.79
C PRO A 99 15.90 -7.14 -10.65
N ALA A 100 15.90 -7.74 -9.47
CA ALA A 100 15.46 -7.10 -8.26
C ALA A 100 16.31 -5.82 -8.17
N HIS A 101 15.68 -4.66 -8.44
CA HIS A 101 16.36 -3.39 -8.40
C HIS A 101 16.94 -3.24 -7.00
N ALA A 102 18.26 -3.45 -6.88
CA ALA A 102 18.96 -3.30 -5.63
C ALA A 102 18.75 -1.85 -5.16
N PHE A 103 18.03 -1.70 -4.05
CA PHE A 103 17.64 -0.41 -3.52
C PHE A 103 18.83 0.51 -3.33
N ARG A 104 18.84 1.66 -4.00
CA ARG A 104 19.86 2.68 -3.73
C ARG A 104 19.59 3.28 -2.35
N ARG A 105 20.62 3.36 -1.50
CA ARG A 105 20.54 3.97 -0.15
C ARG A 105 19.75 5.30 -0.09
N PRO A 106 19.91 6.26 -1.02
CA PRO A 106 19.12 7.50 -0.97
C PRO A 106 17.62 7.29 -1.21
N GLU A 107 17.22 6.39 -2.11
CA GLU A 107 15.81 6.11 -2.41
C GLU A 107 15.08 5.55 -1.18
N ARG A 108 15.79 4.72 -0.41
CA ARG A 108 15.29 4.17 0.85
C ARG A 108 15.11 5.26 1.93
N LEU A 109 16.02 6.23 2.01
CA LEU A 109 15.88 7.35 2.95
C LEU A 109 14.68 8.23 2.61
N TRP A 110 14.43 8.48 1.31
CA TRP A 110 13.22 9.18 0.87
C TRP A 110 11.94 8.42 1.20
N ALA A 111 11.91 7.10 0.97
CA ALA A 111 10.76 6.27 1.33
C ALA A 111 10.46 6.32 2.83
N ILE A 112 11.48 6.24 3.68
CA ILE A 112 11.36 6.38 5.14
C ILE A 112 10.88 7.78 5.53
N GLY A 113 11.45 8.83 4.95
CA GLY A 113 11.04 10.22 5.21
C GLY A 113 9.57 10.47 4.88
N LEU A 114 9.10 9.98 3.73
CA LEU A 114 7.69 10.03 3.34
C LEU A 114 6.79 9.28 4.31
N LEU A 115 7.20 8.09 4.77
CA LEU A 115 6.44 7.30 5.74
C LEU A 115 6.32 8.03 7.08
N LEU A 116 7.43 8.57 7.60
CA LEU A 116 7.45 9.29 8.87
C LEU A 116 6.57 10.54 8.81
N LEU A 117 6.62 11.27 7.70
CA LEU A 117 5.75 12.42 7.48
C LEU A 117 4.27 12.00 7.39
N ALA A 118 3.96 10.91 6.70
CA ALA A 118 2.60 10.36 6.64
C ALA A 118 2.08 10.01 8.04
N LEU A 119 2.89 9.33 8.85
CA LEU A 119 2.56 8.93 10.21
C LEU A 119 2.39 10.14 11.13
N ALA A 120 3.25 11.15 11.02
CA ALA A 120 3.14 12.38 11.80
C ALA A 120 1.85 13.14 11.48
N LEU A 121 1.49 13.25 10.19
CA LEU A 121 0.23 13.88 9.76
C LEU A 121 -0.99 13.06 10.22
N MET A 122 -0.94 11.73 10.11
CA MET A 122 -1.99 10.86 10.61
C MET A 122 -2.19 11.03 12.13
N ALA A 123 -1.10 11.02 12.90
CA ALA A 123 -1.15 11.23 14.34
C ALA A 123 -1.69 12.62 14.71
N ALA A 124 -1.27 13.66 13.99
CA ALA A 124 -1.79 15.01 14.17
C ALA A 124 -3.29 15.08 13.86
N SER A 125 -3.76 14.40 12.81
CA SER A 125 -5.18 14.31 12.47
C SER A 125 -5.99 13.64 13.58
N LEU A 126 -5.54 12.48 14.09
CA LEU A 126 -6.18 11.77 15.19
C LEU A 126 -6.21 12.57 16.49
N TYR A 127 -5.20 13.41 16.74
CA TYR A 127 -5.17 14.31 17.88
C TYR A 127 -6.12 15.53 17.74
N LEU A 128 -6.37 15.98 16.50
CA LEU A 128 -7.21 17.14 16.23
C LEU A 128 -8.71 16.79 16.21
N PHE A 129 -9.10 15.62 15.69
CA PHE A 129 -10.51 15.23 15.59
C PHE A 129 -11.30 15.28 16.92
N PRO A 130 -10.74 14.86 18.08
CA PRO A 130 -11.44 14.95 19.37
C PRO A 130 -11.67 16.37 19.88
N LYS A 131 -10.96 17.38 19.35
CA LYS A 131 -11.09 18.79 19.78
C LYS A 131 -12.39 19.44 19.32
N GLY A 132 -13.13 18.78 18.43
CA GLY A 132 -14.38 19.28 17.90
C GLY A 132 -14.20 20.28 16.75
N PRO A 133 -15.32 20.68 16.11
CA PRO A 133 -15.28 21.58 14.96
C PRO A 133 -14.69 22.96 15.32
N PRO A 134 -13.97 23.61 14.39
CA PRO A 134 -13.82 23.22 12.98
C PRO A 134 -12.75 22.15 12.73
N ASN A 135 -13.11 21.10 11.98
CA ASN A 135 -12.26 19.92 11.75
C ASN A 135 -11.42 20.00 10.46
N ALA A 136 -11.38 21.15 9.79
CA ALA A 136 -10.76 21.28 8.46
C ALA A 136 -9.28 20.84 8.43
N LEU A 137 -8.48 21.26 9.42
CA LEU A 137 -7.06 20.87 9.51
C LEU A 137 -6.89 19.36 9.75
N ALA A 138 -7.74 18.76 10.57
CA ALA A 138 -7.71 17.32 10.82
C ALA A 138 -7.99 16.53 9.54
N TRP A 139 -8.97 16.98 8.74
CA TRP A 139 -9.28 16.40 7.44
C TRP A 139 -8.15 16.59 6.42
N TRP A 140 -7.50 17.75 6.38
CA TRP A 140 -6.33 17.97 5.50
C TRP A 140 -5.16 17.06 5.86
N PHE A 141 -4.82 16.96 7.15
CA PHE A 141 -3.75 16.09 7.60
C PHE A 141 -4.04 14.62 7.30
N PHE A 142 -5.28 14.16 7.51
CA PHE A 142 -5.70 12.83 7.11
C PHE A 142 -5.59 12.64 5.58
N GLY A 143 -6.17 13.56 4.81
CA GLY A 143 -6.23 13.50 3.35
C GLY A 143 -4.85 13.52 2.69
N ILE A 144 -3.85 14.20 3.27
CA ILE A 144 -2.47 14.22 2.77
C ILE A 144 -1.69 12.98 3.25
N SER A 145 -1.97 12.45 4.43
CA SER A 145 -1.25 11.29 4.97
C SER A 145 -1.39 10.03 4.11
N VAL A 146 -2.59 9.78 3.57
CA VAL A 146 -2.89 8.59 2.73
C VAL A 146 -2.08 8.56 1.43
N PRO A 147 -2.06 9.61 0.57
CA PRO A 147 -1.24 9.60 -0.63
C PRO A 147 0.25 9.59 -0.30
N LEU A 148 0.70 10.21 0.80
CA LEU A 148 2.10 10.12 1.23
C LEU A 148 2.50 8.69 1.65
N ALA A 149 1.65 7.99 2.39
CA ALA A 149 1.87 6.59 2.75
C ALA A 149 1.92 5.69 1.50
N THR A 150 1.03 5.94 0.54
CA THR A 150 1.00 5.24 -0.75
C THR A 150 2.27 5.52 -1.56
N ALA A 151 2.71 6.78 -1.64
CA ALA A 151 3.94 7.18 -2.31
C ALA A 151 5.18 6.55 -1.63
N SER A 152 5.19 6.47 -0.30
CA SER A 152 6.23 5.77 0.46
C SER A 152 6.30 4.28 0.10
N ALA A 153 5.16 3.59 0.03
CA ALA A 153 5.11 2.19 -0.39
C ALA A 153 5.63 2.00 -1.83
N LEU A 154 5.20 2.85 -2.77
CA LEU A 154 5.71 2.83 -4.15
C LEU A 154 7.20 3.17 -4.25
N ALA A 155 7.72 3.99 -3.33
CA ALA A 155 9.14 4.29 -3.21
C ALA A 155 9.92 3.08 -2.67
N PHE A 156 9.37 2.33 -1.68
CA PHE A 156 9.92 1.06 -1.19
C PHE A 156 9.89 -0.09 -2.18
N ASP A 157 9.15 0.04 -3.29
CA ASP A 157 9.20 -0.88 -4.42
C ASP A 157 10.08 -0.36 -5.59
N GLY A 158 10.63 0.85 -5.50
CA GLY A 158 11.47 1.49 -6.52
C GLY A 158 10.66 1.95 -7.74
N ARG A 159 9.35 1.69 -7.75
CA ARG A 159 8.41 2.04 -8.81
C ARG A 159 8.25 3.55 -8.94
N LEU A 160 8.22 4.27 -7.83
CA LEU A 160 8.10 5.73 -7.83
C LEU A 160 9.25 6.39 -8.62
N PHE A 161 10.49 6.03 -8.29
CA PHE A 161 11.68 6.57 -8.95
C PHE A 161 11.82 6.09 -10.39
N SER A 162 11.40 4.85 -10.69
CA SER A 162 11.33 4.36 -12.08
C SER A 162 10.35 5.18 -12.93
N LEU A 163 9.16 5.50 -12.40
CA LEU A 163 8.16 6.33 -13.09
C LEU A 163 8.67 7.75 -13.32
N ILE A 164 9.24 8.38 -12.29
CA ILE A 164 9.82 9.72 -12.40
C ILE A 164 10.97 9.73 -13.42
N GLY A 165 11.82 8.71 -13.41
CA GLY A 165 12.92 8.55 -14.36
C GLY A 165 12.42 8.40 -15.80
N LYS A 166 11.40 7.57 -16.03
CA LYS A 166 10.76 7.41 -17.35
C LYS A 166 10.14 8.72 -17.84
N PHE A 167 9.37 9.39 -16.99
CA PHE A 167 8.73 10.66 -17.32
C PHE A 167 9.77 11.73 -17.70
N ARG A 168 10.87 11.83 -16.93
CA ARG A 168 11.97 12.76 -17.20
C ARG A 168 12.79 12.39 -18.44
N ALA A 169 12.87 11.11 -18.77
CA ALA A 169 13.52 10.60 -19.97
C ALA A 169 12.65 10.74 -21.24
N GLY A 170 11.45 11.34 -21.14
CA GLY A 170 10.58 11.57 -22.28
C GLY A 170 10.08 10.27 -22.90
N THR A 171 9.59 9.33 -22.09
CA THR A 171 9.11 8.02 -22.57
C THR A 171 8.18 8.17 -23.77
N GLU A 172 8.56 7.55 -24.89
CA GLU A 172 7.64 7.26 -25.98
C GLU A 172 6.68 6.17 -25.52
N PHE A 173 5.39 6.49 -25.45
CA PHE A 173 4.34 5.53 -25.12
C PHE A 173 4.22 4.52 -26.26
N THR A 174 4.97 3.43 -26.17
CA THR A 174 4.82 2.30 -27.07
C THR A 174 3.64 1.45 -26.59
N LEU A 175 2.46 1.70 -27.15
CA LEU A 175 1.30 0.85 -26.97
C LEU A 175 1.58 -0.49 -27.67
N ALA A 176 2.05 -1.46 -26.89
CA ALA A 176 2.21 -2.81 -27.40
C ALA A 176 0.83 -3.40 -27.73
N PHE A 177 0.62 -3.82 -28.98
CA PHE A 177 -0.65 -4.43 -29.40
C PHE A 177 -1.02 -5.69 -28.58
N SER A 178 -0.03 -6.36 -27.98
CA SER A 178 -0.23 -7.51 -27.09
C SER A 178 -0.86 -7.16 -25.74
N SER A 179 -0.74 -5.91 -25.27
CA SER A 179 -1.43 -5.44 -24.06
C SER A 179 -2.83 -4.88 -24.35
N LEU A 180 -3.16 -4.65 -25.63
CA LEU A 180 -4.43 -4.08 -26.04
C LEU A 180 -5.61 -5.00 -25.69
N LEU A 181 -5.47 -6.32 -25.82
CA LEU A 181 -6.56 -7.25 -25.55
C LEU A 181 -6.98 -7.29 -24.06
N PRO A 182 -6.08 -7.38 -23.06
CA PRO A 182 -6.44 -7.19 -21.65
C PRO A 182 -7.08 -5.83 -21.35
N TRP A 183 -6.57 -4.74 -21.95
CA TRP A 183 -7.14 -3.41 -21.76
C TRP A 183 -8.53 -3.26 -22.37
N LEU A 184 -8.77 -3.85 -23.55
CA LEU A 184 -10.09 -3.93 -24.16
C LEU A 184 -11.05 -4.77 -23.31
N GLY A 185 -10.59 -5.91 -22.79
CA GLY A 185 -11.37 -6.75 -21.89
C GLY A 185 -11.79 -5.98 -20.63
N LEU A 186 -10.83 -5.31 -19.97
CA LEU A 186 -11.11 -4.45 -18.82
C LEU A 186 -12.07 -3.31 -19.20
N SER A 187 -11.84 -2.64 -20.33
CA SER A 187 -12.71 -1.57 -20.82
C SER A 187 -14.14 -2.08 -21.06
N ALA A 188 -14.31 -3.27 -21.64
CA ALA A 188 -15.60 -3.88 -21.85
C ALA A 188 -16.31 -4.23 -20.53
N VAL A 189 -15.59 -4.76 -19.55
CA VAL A 189 -16.13 -5.04 -18.21
C VAL A 189 -16.54 -3.76 -17.50
N LEU A 190 -15.71 -2.72 -17.53
CA LEU A 190 -16.03 -1.41 -16.94
C LEU A 190 -17.19 -0.73 -17.65
N LEU A 191 -17.27 -0.83 -18.98
CA LEU A 191 -18.39 -0.31 -19.76
C LEU A 191 -19.69 -1.03 -19.40
N LEU A 192 -19.68 -2.37 -19.33
CA LEU A 192 -20.84 -3.16 -18.94
C LEU A 192 -21.26 -2.81 -17.50
N ALA A 193 -20.30 -2.72 -16.58
CA ALA A 193 -20.52 -2.31 -15.21
C ALA A 193 -21.14 -0.90 -15.13
N ALA A 194 -20.69 0.04 -15.97
CA ALA A 194 -21.19 1.40 -16.03
C ALA A 194 -22.61 1.42 -16.58
N VAL A 195 -22.88 0.71 -17.68
CA VAL A 195 -24.23 0.58 -18.24
C VAL A 195 -25.19 0.04 -17.19
N VAL A 196 -24.87 -1.08 -16.54
CA VAL A 196 -25.76 -1.68 -15.53
C VAL A 196 -26.01 -0.76 -14.34
N ARG A 197 -24.98 -0.05 -13.85
CA ARG A 197 -25.11 0.82 -12.66
C ARG A 197 -25.72 2.18 -12.95
N LEU A 198 -25.51 2.73 -14.14
CA LEU A 198 -26.02 4.04 -14.53
C LEU A 198 -27.37 3.98 -15.26
N TYR A 199 -27.81 2.78 -15.64
CA TYR A 199 -29.09 2.59 -16.33
C TYR A 199 -30.26 3.01 -15.44
N ASN A 200 -31.00 4.02 -15.91
CA ASN A 200 -32.20 4.55 -15.26
C ASN A 200 -32.01 4.91 -13.77
N LEU A 201 -30.88 5.55 -13.44
CA LEU A 201 -30.57 6.00 -12.06
C LEU A 201 -31.69 6.82 -11.41
N ASP A 202 -32.41 7.61 -12.19
CA ASP A 202 -33.52 8.43 -11.69
C ASP A 202 -34.76 7.61 -11.33
N GLY A 203 -35.02 6.53 -12.07
CA GLY A 203 -36.21 5.70 -11.90
C GLY A 203 -35.99 4.47 -11.03
N LEU A 204 -34.74 4.00 -10.87
CA LEU A 204 -34.41 2.75 -10.17
C LEU A 204 -33.34 2.96 -9.07
N PRO A 205 -33.56 2.43 -7.85
CA PRO A 205 -34.83 1.89 -7.35
C PRO A 205 -35.94 2.95 -7.30
N ALA A 206 -37.20 2.50 -7.37
CA ALA A 206 -38.34 3.41 -7.40
C ALA A 206 -38.48 4.19 -6.09
N GLY A 207 -38.71 5.50 -6.20
CA GLY A 207 -38.84 6.40 -5.06
C GLY A 207 -37.50 6.79 -4.42
N LEU A 208 -37.58 7.55 -3.33
CA LEU A 208 -36.44 7.96 -2.53
C LEU A 208 -36.43 7.16 -1.22
N TRP A 209 -35.34 6.46 -0.96
CA TRP A 209 -35.21 5.64 0.24
C TRP A 209 -34.74 6.49 1.42
N PHE A 210 -35.02 6.03 2.64
CA PHE A 210 -34.77 6.81 3.85
C PHE A 210 -33.28 7.17 4.02
N ASP A 211 -32.39 6.19 3.80
CA ASP A 211 -30.95 6.35 3.87
C ASP A 211 -30.43 7.27 2.76
N GLU A 212 -30.96 7.15 1.53
CA GLU A 212 -30.65 8.07 0.43
C GLU A 212 -31.06 9.52 0.78
N ALA A 213 -32.26 9.71 1.31
CA ALA A 213 -32.76 11.02 1.72
C ALA A 213 -31.89 11.64 2.84
N ASP A 214 -31.54 10.85 3.86
CA ASP A 214 -30.71 11.34 4.95
C ASP A 214 -29.27 11.64 4.47
N ASN A 215 -28.69 10.79 3.61
CA ASN A 215 -27.38 11.05 2.99
C ASN A 215 -27.37 12.36 2.20
N ILE A 216 -28.40 12.63 1.38
CA ILE A 216 -28.54 13.87 0.63
C ILE A 216 -28.67 15.07 1.57
N ASN A 217 -29.56 14.97 2.57
CA ASN A 217 -29.79 16.05 3.53
C ASN A 217 -28.51 16.39 4.31
N ARG A 218 -27.77 15.39 4.75
CA ARG A 218 -26.48 15.57 5.42
C ARG A 218 -25.43 16.17 4.50
N ALA A 219 -25.38 15.74 3.24
CA ALA A 219 -24.50 16.32 2.23
C ALA A 219 -24.79 17.82 1.99
N VAL A 220 -26.06 18.23 1.99
CA VAL A 220 -26.46 19.64 1.91
C VAL A 220 -25.97 20.44 3.12
N ILE A 221 -26.07 19.87 4.33
CA ILE A 221 -25.56 20.50 5.56
C ILE A 221 -24.03 20.65 5.52
N ILE A 222 -23.32 19.61 5.09
CA ILE A 222 -21.86 19.62 4.92
C ILE A 222 -21.45 20.68 3.90
N ARG A 223 -22.14 20.75 2.76
CA ARG A 223 -21.91 21.77 1.74
C ARG A 223 -22.07 23.19 2.30
N ALA A 224 -23.12 23.42 3.08
CA ALA A 224 -23.38 24.74 3.66
C ALA A 224 -22.31 25.14 4.70
N ASN A 225 -21.80 24.19 5.49
CA ASN A 225 -20.85 24.45 6.57
C ASN A 225 -19.74 23.39 6.63
N PRO A 226 -18.80 23.34 5.65
CA PRO A 226 -17.83 22.25 5.53
C PRO A 226 -16.89 22.19 6.73
N GLY A 227 -16.52 23.33 7.32
CA GLY A 227 -15.66 23.40 8.50
C GLY A 227 -16.28 22.77 9.75
N ALA A 228 -17.61 22.79 9.87
CA ALA A 228 -18.34 22.24 11.03
C ALA A 228 -18.65 20.74 10.92
N THR A 229 -18.21 20.09 9.83
CA THR A 229 -18.47 18.68 9.57
C THR A 229 -17.88 17.80 10.68
N THR A 230 -18.75 17.04 11.35
CA THR A 230 -18.36 16.04 12.35
C THR A 230 -17.66 14.86 11.67
N VAL A 231 -16.84 14.11 12.42
CA VAL A 231 -16.18 12.91 11.91
C VAL A 231 -17.19 11.80 11.59
N PHE A 232 -18.25 11.74 12.39
CA PHE A 232 -19.26 10.71 12.36
C PHE A 232 -20.65 11.33 12.33
N THR A 233 -21.55 10.74 11.55
CA THR A 233 -22.94 11.17 11.41
C THR A 233 -23.84 10.14 12.11
N PRO A 234 -24.45 10.46 13.26
CA PRO A 234 -25.23 9.49 14.03
C PRO A 234 -26.46 8.95 13.32
N SER A 235 -27.12 9.75 12.47
CA SER A 235 -28.37 9.35 11.81
C SER A 235 -28.18 8.28 10.75
N THR A 236 -27.03 8.28 10.07
CA THR A 236 -26.67 7.27 9.07
C THR A 236 -25.76 6.18 9.64
N ASN A 237 -25.25 6.35 10.87
CA ASN A 237 -24.23 5.48 11.48
C ASN A 237 -22.99 5.30 10.58
N LEU A 238 -22.63 6.34 9.82
CA LEU A 238 -21.52 6.34 8.87
C LEU A 238 -20.48 7.43 9.19
N PRO A 239 -19.19 7.20 8.86
CA PRO A 239 -18.20 8.27 8.82
C PRO A 239 -18.61 9.34 7.80
N SER A 240 -18.51 10.61 8.18
CA SER A 240 -18.90 11.73 7.31
C SER A 240 -18.03 11.84 6.05
N LEU A 241 -16.86 11.18 6.03
CA LEU A 241 -16.01 11.06 4.85
C LEU A 241 -16.77 10.45 3.66
N PHE A 242 -17.70 9.53 3.90
CA PHE A 242 -18.56 8.97 2.85
C PHE A 242 -19.51 10.00 2.22
N LEU A 243 -19.91 11.01 3.00
CA LEU A 243 -20.86 12.04 2.58
C LEU A 243 -20.17 13.21 1.88
N MET A 244 -18.85 13.37 2.01
CA MET A 244 -18.11 14.47 1.37
C MET A 244 -18.16 14.43 -0.17
N PRO A 245 -17.99 13.27 -0.85
CA PRO A 245 -18.18 13.21 -2.30
C PRO A 245 -19.61 13.54 -2.72
N ILE A 246 -20.62 13.13 -1.94
CA ILE A 246 -22.01 13.51 -2.20
C ILE A 246 -22.18 15.03 -2.07
N ALA A 247 -21.62 15.64 -1.03
CA ALA A 247 -21.64 17.10 -0.86
C ALA A 247 -20.98 17.84 -2.02
N LEU A 248 -19.87 17.30 -2.55
CA LEU A 248 -19.19 17.85 -3.73
C LEU A 248 -20.07 17.76 -4.98
N VAL A 249 -20.69 16.60 -5.25
CA VAL A 249 -21.57 16.47 -6.42
C VAL A 249 -22.83 17.32 -6.26
N VAL A 250 -23.38 17.46 -5.04
CA VAL A 250 -24.48 18.39 -4.75
C VAL A 250 -24.09 19.84 -5.02
N ASP A 251 -22.84 20.23 -4.72
CA ASP A 251 -22.36 21.58 -5.02
C ASP A 251 -22.22 21.83 -6.53
N LEU A 252 -21.81 20.82 -7.30
CA LEU A 252 -21.58 20.92 -8.74
C LEU A 252 -22.86 20.77 -9.59
N ALA A 253 -23.73 19.82 -9.23
CA ALA A 253 -24.89 19.41 -10.03
C ALA A 253 -26.24 19.78 -9.39
N GLY A 254 -26.22 20.27 -8.14
CA GLY A 254 -27.42 20.56 -7.38
C GLY A 254 -27.99 19.36 -6.62
N VAL A 255 -29.07 19.62 -5.87
CA VAL A 255 -29.75 18.62 -5.04
C VAL A 255 -30.72 17.80 -5.90
N SER A 256 -30.40 16.54 -6.14
CA SER A 256 -31.28 15.58 -6.81
C SER A 256 -31.04 14.16 -6.28
N ILE A 257 -31.98 13.24 -6.57
CA ILE A 257 -31.84 11.82 -6.27
C ILE A 257 -30.66 11.23 -7.08
N THR A 258 -30.55 11.63 -8.35
CA THR A 258 -29.46 11.23 -9.25
C THR A 258 -28.10 11.51 -8.64
N THR A 259 -27.93 12.67 -8.00
CA THR A 259 -26.66 13.12 -7.43
C THR A 259 -26.11 12.16 -6.37
N ALA A 260 -26.96 11.69 -5.44
CA ALA A 260 -26.53 10.72 -4.44
C ALA A 260 -26.24 9.34 -5.06
N ARG A 261 -27.10 8.90 -5.98
CA ARG A 261 -26.94 7.60 -6.66
C ARG A 261 -25.70 7.57 -7.55
N LEU A 262 -25.32 8.70 -8.14
CA LEU A 262 -24.12 8.83 -8.97
C LEU A 262 -22.85 8.52 -8.16
N VAL A 263 -22.76 8.99 -6.92
CA VAL A 263 -21.62 8.71 -6.03
C VAL A 263 -21.55 7.23 -5.68
N SER A 264 -22.69 6.61 -5.34
CA SER A 264 -22.77 5.16 -5.09
C SER A 264 -22.37 4.36 -6.33
N ALA A 265 -22.86 4.75 -7.52
CA ALA A 265 -22.49 4.13 -8.79
C ALA A 265 -20.99 4.28 -9.09
N ALA A 266 -20.40 5.45 -8.82
CA ALA A 266 -18.97 5.69 -9.01
C ALA A 266 -18.11 4.82 -8.09
N PHE A 267 -18.46 4.68 -6.81
CA PHE A 267 -17.79 3.74 -5.90
C PHE A 267 -17.95 2.30 -6.35
N GLY A 268 -19.16 1.93 -6.80
CA GLY A 268 -19.44 0.62 -7.36
C GLY A 268 -18.63 0.31 -8.61
N LEU A 269 -18.34 1.32 -9.45
CA LEU A 269 -17.47 1.18 -10.62
C LEU A 269 -16.01 1.07 -10.24
N GLY A 270 -15.53 1.85 -9.27
CA GLY A 270 -14.15 1.74 -8.79
C GLY A 270 -13.84 0.41 -8.10
N GLY A 271 -14.87 -0.30 -7.61
CA GLY A 271 -14.72 -1.64 -7.03
C GLY A 271 -14.67 -2.78 -8.05
N VAL A 272 -15.05 -2.55 -9.32
CA VAL A 272 -14.95 -3.52 -10.43
C VAL A 272 -13.56 -3.45 -11.05
#